data_AF-A0A7Y5QWV8-F1
#
_entry.id   AF-A0A7Y5QWV8-F1
#
_cell.length_a   1.000
_cell.length_b   1.000
_cell.length_c   1.000
_cell.angle_alpha   90.00
_cell.angle_beta   90.00
_cell.angle_gamma   90.00
#
_symmetry.space_group_name_H-M   'P 1'
#
loop_
_entity.id
_entity.type
_entity.pdbx_description
1 polymer ?
#
loop_
_entity_poly.entity_id
_entity_poly.type
_entity_poly.pdbx_seq_one_letter_code
_entity_poly.pdbx_strand_id
1 'polypeptide(L)' 'HPVFVAQHGTATCCRGCLEKWHRIPAGHELTAEERAHVVRVLERWLREHAAD' A
#
# COMPACT_ATOMS: atom_id res chain seq x y z
N HIS A 1 14.60 -5.05 0.61
CA HIS A 1 13.73 -5.15 -0.57
C HIS A 1 12.88 -3.87 -0.66
N PRO A 2 13.01 -3.04 -1.72
CA PRO A 2 12.44 -1.69 -1.78
C PRO A 2 10.91 -1.67 -1.63
N VAL A 3 10.21 -2.69 -2.14
CA VAL A 3 8.74 -2.80 -1.98
C VAL A 3 8.32 -2.91 -0.51
N PHE A 4 9.13 -3.53 0.36
CA PHE A 4 8.78 -3.65 1.79
C PHE A 4 8.86 -2.30 2.51
N VAL A 5 9.85 -1.48 2.13
CA VAL A 5 9.98 -0.11 2.64
C VAL A 5 8.81 0.73 2.14
N ALA A 6 8.48 0.64 0.86
CA ALA A 6 7.33 1.33 0.28
C ALA A 6 6.03 0.97 1.02
N GLN A 7 5.77 -0.32 1.29
CA GLN A 7 4.59 -0.76 2.03
C GLN A 7 4.45 -0.14 3.42
N HIS A 8 5.56 0.03 4.14
CA HIS A 8 5.55 0.68 5.46
C HIS A 8 5.43 2.20 5.35
N GLY A 9 6.15 2.81 4.40
CA GLY A 9 6.10 4.24 4.13
C GLY A 9 4.72 4.72 3.67
N THR A 10 3.96 3.86 2.99
CA THR A 10 2.61 4.16 2.50
C THR A 10 1.50 3.52 3.31
N ALA A 11 1.81 2.90 4.44
CA ALA A 11 0.83 2.22 5.30
C ALA A 11 -0.06 1.21 4.56
N THR A 12 0.51 0.40 3.67
CA THR A 12 -0.16 -0.70 2.97
C THR A 12 0.37 -2.08 3.37
N CYS A 13 1.19 -2.17 4.42
CA CYS A 13 1.86 -3.39 4.87
C CYS A 13 0.95 -4.40 5.58
N CYS A 14 -0.16 -3.96 6.20
CA CYS A 14 -1.08 -4.84 6.90
C CYS A 14 -2.53 -4.32 6.81
N ARG A 15 -3.50 -5.17 7.17
CA ARG A 15 -4.93 -4.81 7.16
C ARG A 15 -5.26 -3.63 8.08
N GLY A 16 -4.65 -3.56 9.27
CA GLY A 16 -4.88 -2.44 10.19
C GLY A 16 -4.39 -1.10 9.63
N CYS A 17 -3.27 -1.09 8.91
CA CYS A 17 -2.80 0.11 8.22
C CYS A 17 -3.72 0.53 7.07
N LEU A 18 -4.18 -0.44 6.26
CA LEU A 18 -5.15 -0.19 5.19
C LEU A 18 -6.48 0.36 5.73
N GLU A 19 -6.97 -0.18 6.83
CA GLU A 19 -8.20 0.29 7.47
C GLU A 19 -8.06 1.71 8.02
N LYS A 20 -7.00 1.96 8.80
CA LYS A 20 -6.75 3.27 9.42
C LYS A 20 -6.52 4.38 8.39
N TRP A 21 -5.69 4.11 7.38
CA TRP A 21 -5.16 5.15 6.50
C TRP A 21 -5.83 5.19 5.12
N HIS A 22 -6.28 4.05 4.61
CA HIS A 22 -6.86 3.94 3.26
C HIS A 22 -8.38 3.66 3.29
N ARG A 23 -8.98 3.50 4.47
CA ARG A 23 -10.41 3.20 4.66
C ARG A 23 -10.86 1.93 3.94
N ILE A 24 -9.94 0.97 3.84
CA ILE A 24 -10.20 -0.39 3.34
C ILE A 24 -10.38 -1.30 4.56
N PRO A 25 -11.62 -1.75 4.86
CA PRO A 25 -11.89 -2.50 6.09
C PRO A 25 -11.08 -3.79 6.20
N ALA A 26 -10.74 -4.18 7.42
CA ALA A 26 -10.19 -5.51 7.66
C ALA A 26 -11.28 -6.60 7.55
N GLY A 27 -10.88 -7.86 7.72
CA GLY A 27 -11.82 -8.98 7.83
C GLY A 27 -12.30 -9.58 6.50
N HIS A 28 -11.79 -9.11 5.36
CA HIS A 28 -12.04 -9.71 4.05
C HIS A 28 -10.78 -9.71 3.17
N GLU A 29 -10.80 -10.53 2.12
CA GLU A 29 -9.81 -10.43 1.05
C GLU A 29 -10.01 -9.12 0.31
N LEU A 30 -8.91 -8.49 -0.12
CA LEU A 30 -9.03 -7.29 -0.93
C LEU A 30 -9.84 -7.56 -2.20
N THR A 31 -10.60 -6.57 -2.63
CA THR A 31 -11.16 -6.57 -3.98
C THR A 31 -10.06 -6.33 -5.02
N ALA A 32 -10.39 -6.51 -6.30
CA ALA A 32 -9.45 -6.19 -7.37
C ALA A 32 -9.11 -4.69 -7.37
N GLU A 33 -10.09 -3.86 -7.08
CA GLU A 33 -10.01 -2.40 -7.04
C GLU A 33 -9.10 -1.94 -5.89
N GLU A 34 -9.23 -2.55 -4.71
CA GLU A 34 -8.40 -2.26 -3.55
C GLU A 34 -6.95 -2.72 -3.74
N ARG A 35 -6.74 -3.89 -4.36
CA ARG A 35 -5.38 -4.32 -4.76
C ARG A 35 -4.76 -3.33 -5.74
N ALA A 36 -5.52 -2.89 -6.75
CA ALA A 36 -5.05 -1.92 -7.72
C ALA A 36 -4.72 -0.58 -7.06
N HIS A 37 -5.52 -0.15 -6.06
CA HIS A 37 -5.20 1.02 -5.24
C HIS A 37 -3.86 0.88 -4.51
N VAL A 38 -3.66 -0.24 -3.80
CA VAL A 38 -2.38 -0.52 -3.12
C VAL A 38 -1.20 -0.48 -4.09
N VAL A 39 -1.32 -1.11 -5.26
CA VAL A 39 -0.26 -1.11 -6.27
C VAL A 39 0.05 0.31 -6.74
N ARG A 40 -0.96 1.13 -7.08
CA ARG A 40 -0.74 2.52 -7.52
C ARG A 40 -0.03 3.37 -6.46
N VAL A 41 -0.38 3.20 -5.19
CA VAL A 41 0.26 3.91 -4.09
C VAL A 41 1.73 3.51 -3.95
N LEU A 42 2.02 2.20 -4.02
CA LEU A 42 3.40 1.69 -3.97
C LEU A 42 4.22 2.16 -5.17
N GLU A 43 3.68 2.07 -6.38
CA GLU A 43 4.33 2.54 -7.61
C GLU A 43 4.69 4.01 -7.53
N ARG A 44 3.77 4.85 -7.04
CA ARG A 44 4.03 6.28 -6.85
C ARG A 44 5.19 6.52 -5.88
N TRP A 45 5.14 5.89 -4.71
CA TRP A 45 6.18 6.05 -3.70
C TRP A 45 7.54 5.60 -4.24
N LEU A 46 7.59 4.45 -4.91
CA LEU A 46 8.81 3.94 -5.52
C LEU A 46 9.35 4.88 -6.59
N ARG A 47 8.50 5.47 -7.45
CA ARG A 47 8.96 6.46 -8.45
C ARG A 47 9.56 7.72 -7.81
N GLU A 48 8.99 8.16 -6.69
CA GLU A 48 9.49 9.32 -5.94
C GLU A 48 10.80 9.04 -5.20
N HIS A 49 11.09 7.77 -4.86
CA HIS A 49 12.25 7.36 -4.03
C HIS A 49 13.24 6.42 -4.74
N ALA A 50 13.08 6.17 -6.04
CA ALA A 50 13.99 5.35 -6.85
C ALA A 50 15.18 6.15 -7.44
N ALA A 51 15.31 7.44 -7.09
CA ALA A 51 16.40 8.30 -7.53
C ALA A 51 17.61 8.34 -6.58
N ASP A 52 17.65 7.45 -5.57
CA ASP A 52 18.75 7.31 -4.60
C ASP A 52 19.65 6.11 -4.90
#